data_AF-A0A3D5L872-F1
#
_entry.id   AF-A0A3D5L872-F1
#
_cell.length_a   1.000
_cell.length_b   1.000
_cell.length_c   1.000
_cell.angle_alpha   90.00
_cell.angle_beta   90.00
_cell.angle_gamma   90.00
#
_symmetry.space_group_name_H-M   'P 1'
#
loop_
_entity.id
_entity.type
_entity.pdbx_description
1 polymer ?
#
loop_
_entity_poly.entity_id
_entity_poly.type
_entity_poly.pdbx_seq_one_letter_code
_entity_poly.pdbx_strand_id
1 'polypeptide(L)' 'MQELKPIKEGKVREIYDNGDSLIMVATDRISCFDV' A
#
# COMPACT_ATOMS: atom_id res chain seq x y z
N MET A 1 7.49 13.46 12.52
CA MET A 1 6.71 12.39 11.86
C MET A 1 7.70 11.33 11.41
N GLN A 2 7.42 10.06 11.69
CA GLN A 2 8.20 8.97 11.11
C GLN A 2 7.76 8.82 9.65
N GLU A 3 8.70 8.90 8.71
CA GLU A 3 8.40 8.62 7.31
C GLU A 3 8.21 7.11 7.14
N LEU A 4 7.00 6.71 6.76
CA LEU A 4 6.68 5.33 6.42
C LEU A 4 7.30 4.99 5.07
N LYS A 5 8.17 3.97 5.04
CA LYS A 5 8.83 3.56 3.80
C LYS A 5 7.84 2.77 2.94
N PRO A 6 7.56 3.19 1.69
CA PRO A 6 6.75 2.40 0.79
C PRO A 6 7.50 1.13 0.41
N ILE A 7 6.87 -0.03 0.61
CA ILE A 7 7.43 -1.34 0.25
C ILE A 7 6.88 -1.77 -1.10
N LYS A 8 5.57 -1.58 -1.32
CA LYS A 8 4.89 -2.05 -2.52
C LYS A 8 3.64 -1.25 -2.81
N GLU A 9 3.46 -0.95 -4.09
CA GLU A 9 2.21 -0.44 -4.63
C GLU A 9 1.56 -1.54 -5.48
N GLY A 10 0.31 -1.89 -5.13
CA GLY A 10 -0.55 -2.75 -5.93
C GLY A 10 -1.65 -1.93 -6.60
N LYS A 11 -2.47 -2.58 -7.41
CA LYS A 11 -3.54 -1.92 -8.18
C LYS A 11 -4.51 -1.08 -7.34
N VAL A 12 -4.82 -1.56 -6.12
CA VAL A 12 -5.83 -0.96 -5.25
C VAL A 12 -5.38 -0.81 -3.79
N ARG A 13 -4.12 -1.16 -3.50
CA ARG A 13 -3.56 -1.19 -2.13
C ARG A 13 -2.12 -0.76 -2.13
N GLU A 14 -1.73 -0.06 -1.07
CA GLU A 14 -0.35 0.31 -0.79
C GLU A 14 0.11 -0.34 0.51
N ILE A 15 1.37 -0.77 0.55
CA ILE A 15 1.97 -1.42 1.71
C ILE A 15 3.18 -0.61 2.16
N TYR A 16 3.19 -0.28 3.45
CA TYR A 16 4.25 0.48 4.09
C TYR A 16 4.88 -0.29 5.25
N ASP A 17 6.16 -0.06 5.45
CA ASP A 17 6.94 -0.60 6.55
C ASP A 17 6.74 0.24 7.82
N ASN A 18 6.42 -0.42 8.94
CA ASN A 18 6.39 0.16 10.28
C ASN A 18 7.43 -0.48 11.21
N GLY A 19 8.36 -1.27 10.67
CA GLY A 19 9.47 -1.91 11.39
C GLY A 19 9.11 -3.29 11.94
N ASP A 20 8.15 -3.37 12.86
CA ASP A 20 7.67 -4.62 13.47
C ASP A 20 6.38 -5.15 12.85
N SER A 21 5.75 -4.32 12.04
CA SER A 21 4.42 -4.51 11.48
C SER A 21 4.32 -3.85 10.10
N LEU A 22 3.27 -4.22 9.37
CA LEU A 22 2.97 -3.64 8.07
C LEU A 22 1.68 -2.84 8.14
N ILE A 23 1.69 -1.68 7.47
CA ILE A 23 0.48 -0.88 7.27
C ILE A 23 0.00 -1.14 5.85
N MET A 24 -1.26 -1.58 5.72
CA MET A 24 -1.94 -1.73 4.44
C MET A 24 -2.97 -0.63 4.28
N VAL A 25 -2.80 0.21 3.25
CA VAL A 25 -3.75 1.26 2.91
C VAL A 25 -4.61 0.77 1.74
N ALA A 26 -5.93 0.72 1.94
CA ALA A 26 -6.88 0.53 0.87
C ALA A 26 -7.09 1.87 0.17
N THR A 27 -6.76 1.93 -1.12
CA THR A 27 -6.97 3.14 -1.92
C THR A 27 -8.37 3.11 -2.54
N ASP A 28 -8.87 4.26 -2.98
CA ASP A 28 -10.13 4.34 -3.72
C ASP A 28 -10.02 3.83 -5.18
N ARG A 29 -8.86 3.32 -5.59
CA ARG A 29 -8.66 2.74 -6.92
C ARG A 29 -9.42 1.43 -7.08
N ILE A 30 -9.91 1.20 -8.30
CA ILE A 30 -10.57 -0.04 -8.71
C ILE A 30 -9.89 -0.58 -9.96
N SER A 31 -9.76 -1.90 -10.07
CA SER A 31 -9.19 -2.58 -11.25
C SER A 31 -10.25 -3.42 -11.94
N CYS A 32 -10.20 -3.46 -13.27
CA CYS A 32 -11.04 -4.29 -14.13
C CYS A 32 -10.22 -4.79 -15.33
N PHE A 33 -10.55 -5.97 -15.85
CA PHE A 33 -9.85 -6.63 -16.97
C PHE A 33 -8.33 -6.83 -16.77
N ASP A 34 -7.92 -7.02 -15.51
CA ASP A 34 -6.52 -7.16 -15.12
C ASP A 34 -5.59 -6.03 -15.60
N VAL A 35 -6.11 -4.81 -15.74
CA VAL A 35 -5.34 -3.57 -15.87
C VAL A 35 -5.02 -2.97 -14.51
#